data_AF-A0AAX3CJZ6-F1
#
_entry.id   AF-A0AAX3CJZ6-F1
#
_cell.length_a   1.000
_cell.length_b   1.000
_cell.length_c   1.000
_cell.angle_alpha   90.00
_cell.angle_beta   90.00
_cell.angle_gamma   90.00
#
_symmetry.space_group_name_H-M   'P 1'
#
loop_
_entity.id
_entity.type
_entity.pdbx_description
1 polymer ?
#
loop_
_entity_poly.entity_id
_entity_poly.type
_entity_poly.pdbx_seq_one_letter_code
_entity_poly.pdbx_strand_id
1 'polypeptide(L)'
;MINAAGDNAFDIHEKLKKHGAKWLYMHEENSHQINTNYEFCTNFIGEIEFAIYERHGNHFILVDFFKSYDEACDEAKDILYIYPEIRDLILKATSISSP
;
A
#
# COMPACT_ATOMS: atom_id res chain seq x y z
N MET A 1 -14.42 -32.12 -16.49
CA MET A 1 -13.69 -31.35 -15.46
C MET A 1 -13.17 -30.10 -16.13
N ILE A 2 -13.70 -28.94 -15.77
CA ILE A 2 -13.15 -27.64 -16.18
C ILE A 2 -12.74 -26.92 -14.89
N ASN A 3 -11.44 -26.82 -14.68
CA ASN A 3 -10.87 -25.93 -13.68
C ASN A 3 -10.96 -24.52 -14.24
N ALA A 4 -11.67 -23.63 -13.55
CA ALA A 4 -11.42 -22.20 -13.65
C ALA A 4 -11.36 -21.71 -12.21
N ALA A 5 -10.15 -21.69 -11.65
CA ALA A 5 -9.88 -20.86 -10.50
C ALA A 5 -10.27 -19.44 -10.92
N GLY A 6 -11.33 -18.90 -10.33
CA GLY A 6 -11.56 -17.47 -10.39
C GLY A 6 -10.42 -16.86 -9.58
N ASP A 7 -9.34 -16.47 -10.24
CA ASP A 7 -8.29 -15.68 -9.63
C ASP A 7 -8.98 -14.41 -9.12
N ASN A 8 -9.16 -14.34 -7.80
CA ASN A 8 -9.51 -13.09 -7.12
C ASN A 8 -8.28 -12.19 -7.21
N ALA A 9 -8.02 -11.68 -8.42
CA ALA A 9 -7.00 -10.69 -8.67
C ALA A 9 -7.24 -9.52 -7.70
N PHE A 10 -6.15 -9.02 -7.12
CA PHE A 10 -6.22 -7.87 -6.22
C PHE A 10 -6.84 -6.68 -6.96
N ASP A 11 -7.85 -6.06 -6.36
CA ASP A 11 -8.52 -4.87 -6.88
C ASP A 11 -8.59 -3.82 -5.77
N ILE A 12 -7.81 -2.76 -5.95
CA ILE A 12 -7.73 -1.64 -5.00
C ILE A 12 -9.07 -0.92 -4.83
N HIS A 13 -9.90 -0.83 -5.88
CA HIS A 13 -11.20 -0.19 -5.80
C HIS A 13 -12.17 -0.99 -4.94
N GLU A 14 -12.18 -2.31 -5.07
CA GLU A 14 -12.99 -3.18 -4.21
C GLU A 14 -12.48 -3.16 -2.75
N LYS A 15 -11.17 -3.09 -2.54
CA LYS A 15 -10.59 -2.96 -1.19
C LYS A 15 -10.98 -1.63 -0.52
N LEU A 16 -10.93 -0.52 -1.26
CA LEU A 16 -11.38 0.81 -0.80
C LEU A 16 -12.87 0.83 -0.43
N LYS A 17 -13.74 0.21 -1.24
CA LYS A 17 -15.19 0.09 -0.95
C LYS A 17 -15.45 -0.66 0.36
N LYS A 18 -14.73 -1.77 0.58
CA LYS A 18 -14.91 -2.63 1.77
C LYS A 18 -14.44 -1.97 3.06
N HIS A 19 -13.37 -1.17 3.01
CA HIS A 19 -12.75 -0.58 4.21
C HIS A 19 -13.30 0.81 4.57
N GLY A 20 -14.28 1.34 3.83
CA GLY A 20 -14.81 2.66 4.07
C GLY A 20 -13.74 3.75 3.85
N ALA A 21 -13.20 3.79 2.63
CA ALA A 21 -12.22 4.72 2.08
C ALA A 21 -11.64 5.77 3.06
N LYS A 22 -10.48 5.44 3.65
CA LYS A 22 -9.63 6.41 4.38
C LYS A 22 -8.55 7.04 3.50
N TRP A 23 -8.09 6.27 2.51
CA TRP A 23 -7.06 6.69 1.56
C TRP A 23 -7.71 7.21 0.29
N LEU A 24 -7.09 8.22 -0.31
CA LEU A 24 -7.48 8.67 -1.64
C LEU A 24 -6.99 7.63 -2.65
N TYR A 25 -7.81 7.31 -3.64
CA TYR A 25 -7.34 6.48 -4.76
C TYR A 25 -6.22 7.19 -5.54
N MET A 26 -6.31 8.51 -5.65
CA MET A 26 -5.38 9.31 -6.43
C MET A 26 -5.27 10.73 -5.84
N HIS A 27 -4.08 11.31 -5.91
CA HIS A 27 -3.86 12.72 -5.62
C HIS A 27 -2.73 13.31 -6.47
N GLU A 28 -2.67 14.64 -6.54
CA GLU A 28 -1.58 15.34 -7.22
C GLU A 28 -0.28 15.27 -6.41
N GLU A 29 0.85 15.32 -7.11
CA GLU A 29 2.15 15.55 -6.46
C GLU A 29 2.19 16.91 -5.76
N ASN A 30 2.98 16.99 -4.68
CA ASN A 30 3.37 18.27 -4.12
C ASN A 30 4.82 18.63 -4.49
N SER A 31 5.21 19.89 -4.25
CA SER A 31 6.53 20.42 -4.62
C SER A 31 7.72 19.68 -3.99
N HIS A 32 7.51 18.92 -2.91
CA HIS A 32 8.57 18.13 -2.27
C HIS A 32 8.72 16.73 -2.88
N GLN A 33 7.82 16.34 -3.79
CA GLN A 33 7.77 15.00 -4.39
C GLN A 33 8.29 14.96 -5.84
N ILE A 34 8.79 16.08 -6.37
CA ILE A 34 9.15 16.27 -7.79
C ILE A 34 10.01 15.13 -8.38
N ASN A 35 10.84 14.46 -7.57
CA ASN A 35 11.75 13.40 -8.02
C ASN A 35 11.48 12.02 -7.40
N THR A 36 10.30 11.76 -6.85
CA THR A 36 10.00 10.49 -6.16
C THR A 36 9.03 9.63 -6.96
N ASN A 37 9.40 8.38 -7.28
CA ASN A 37 8.52 7.48 -8.03
C ASN A 37 7.41 6.85 -7.17
N TYR A 38 7.63 6.81 -5.85
CA TYR A 38 6.69 6.23 -4.90
C TYR A 38 6.48 7.16 -3.72
N GLU A 39 5.29 7.10 -3.15
CA GLU A 39 4.99 7.71 -1.86
C GLU A 39 4.61 6.62 -0.85
N PHE A 40 5.19 6.73 0.34
CA PHE A 40 4.86 5.89 1.47
C PHE A 40 4.20 6.74 2.55
N CYS A 41 2.96 6.40 2.89
CA CYS A 41 2.18 7.07 3.92
C CYS A 41 1.97 6.15 5.13
N THR A 42 1.81 6.74 6.30
CA THR A 42 1.41 6.01 7.52
C THR A 42 0.33 6.78 8.27
N ASN A 43 -0.70 6.07 8.71
CA ASN A 43 -1.76 6.61 9.57
C ASN A 43 -1.66 6.01 10.98
N PHE A 44 -1.83 6.84 12.01
CA PHE A 44 -1.60 6.49 13.42
C PHE A 44 -2.78 6.91 14.32
N ILE A 45 -3.95 6.28 14.16
CA ILE A 45 -5.06 6.44 15.11
C ILE A 45 -5.81 5.11 15.20
N GLY A 46 -5.89 4.52 16.40
CA GLY A 46 -6.51 3.22 16.66
C GLY A 46 -5.60 2.05 16.30
N GLU A 47 -5.20 1.95 15.03
CA GLU A 47 -4.26 0.94 14.50
C GLU A 47 -3.33 1.58 13.47
N ILE A 48 -2.13 1.01 13.31
CA ILE A 48 -1.20 1.43 12.26
C ILE A 48 -1.68 0.91 10.90
N GLU A 49 -1.68 1.78 9.90
CA GLU A 49 -1.98 1.41 8.52
C GLU A 49 -1.01 2.15 7.61
N PHE A 50 -0.50 1.43 6.62
CA PHE A 50 0.42 1.92 5.63
C PHE A 50 -0.30 2.07 4.29
N ALA A 51 0.17 3.00 3.46
CA ALA A 51 -0.25 3.08 2.06
C ALA A 51 0.96 3.34 1.16
N ILE A 52 0.97 2.70 -0.01
CA ILE A 52 1.97 2.92 -1.05
C ILE A 52 1.26 3.47 -2.28
N TYR A 53 1.79 4.55 -2.82
CA TYR A 53 1.35 5.10 -4.10
C TYR A 53 2.49 5.04 -5.12
N GLU A 54 2.13 4.84 -6.38
CA GLU A 54 3.03 4.94 -7.52
C GLU A 54 2.73 6.20 -8.33
N ARG A 55 3.78 6.84 -8.83
CA ARG A 55 3.70 8.04 -9.65
C ARG A 55 3.33 7.72 -11.10
N HIS A 56 2.27 8.35 -11.58
CA HIS A 56 1.86 8.36 -12.99
C HIS A 56 1.73 9.80 -13.48
N GLY A 57 2.80 10.31 -14.11
CA GLY A 57 2.91 11.71 -14.50
C GLY A 57 2.96 12.61 -13.26
N ASN A 58 1.97 13.50 -13.13
CA ASN A 58 1.88 14.44 -12.02
C ASN A 58 0.96 13.96 -10.88
N HIS A 59 0.53 12.70 -10.93
CA HIS A 59 -0.38 12.10 -9.96
C HIS A 59 0.28 10.91 -9.28
N PHE A 60 -0.13 10.66 -8.04
CA PHE A 60 0.11 9.43 -7.31
C PHE A 60 -1.17 8.61 -7.30
N ILE A 61 -1.06 7.34 -7.69
CA ILE A 61 -2.15 6.36 -7.71
C ILE A 61 -1.88 5.32 -6.62
N LEU A 62 -2.89 5.03 -5.82
CA LEU A 62 -2.80 4.08 -4.71
C LEU A 62 -2.57 2.67 -5.24
N VAL A 63 -1.45 2.07 -4.85
CA VAL A 63 -1.10 0.67 -5.13
C VAL A 63 -1.83 -0.23 -4.13
N ASP A 64 -1.59 0.01 -2.84
CA ASP A 64 -2.28 -0.71 -1.76
C ASP A 64 -2.23 0.07 -0.44
N PHE A 65 -3.11 -0.32 0.48
CA PHE A 65 -3.05 0.02 1.89
C PHE A 65 -3.22 -1.23 2.76
N PHE A 66 -2.42 -1.37 3.80
CA PHE A 66 -2.31 -2.62 4.56
C PHE A 66 -1.80 -2.36 5.98
N LYS A 67 -2.04 -3.29 6.89
CA LYS A 67 -1.59 -3.19 8.29
C LYS A 67 -0.31 -3.96 8.57
N SER A 68 0.04 -4.91 7.70
CA SER A 68 1.21 -5.76 7.81
C SER A 68 1.81 -6.06 6.44
N TYR A 69 3.10 -6.42 6.39
CA TYR A 69 3.76 -6.80 5.14
C TYR A 69 3.04 -7.96 4.43
N ASP A 70 2.52 -8.91 5.20
CA ASP A 70 1.83 -10.09 4.64
C ASP A 70 0.51 -9.72 3.95
N GLU A 71 -0.20 -8.71 4.45
CA GLU A 71 -1.46 -8.19 3.89
C GLU A 71 -1.29 -7.39 2.58
N ALA A 72 -0.07 -6.91 2.30
CA ALA A 72 0.20 -6.12 1.10
C ALA A 72 -0.01 -6.97 -0.17
N CYS A 73 -0.54 -6.35 -1.21
CA CYS A 73 -0.59 -6.96 -2.55
C CYS A 73 0.82 -7.23 -3.10
N ASP A 74 0.90 -8.08 -4.13
CA ASP A 74 2.18 -8.47 -4.72
C ASP A 74 2.96 -7.27 -5.28
N GLU A 75 2.27 -6.32 -5.92
CA GLU A 75 2.88 -5.10 -6.46
C GLU A 75 3.48 -4.22 -5.35
N ALA A 76 2.78 -4.05 -4.23
CA ALA A 76 3.32 -3.36 -3.07
C ALA A 76 4.53 -4.09 -2.47
N LYS A 77 4.51 -5.43 -2.44
CA LYS A 77 5.66 -6.25 -1.99
C LYS A 77 6.87 -6.11 -2.91
N ASP A 78 6.65 -6.02 -4.23
CA ASP A 78 7.71 -5.79 -5.21
C ASP A 78 8.36 -4.42 -5.03
N ILE A 79 7.56 -3.37 -4.77
CA ILE A 79 8.09 -2.04 -4.42
C ILE A 79 8.92 -2.11 -3.13
N LEU A 80 8.39 -2.77 -2.09
CA LEU A 80 9.09 -2.94 -0.81
C LEU A 80 10.35 -3.81 -0.92
N TYR A 81 10.46 -4.67 -1.93
CA TYR A 81 11.68 -5.40 -2.22
C TYR A 81 12.78 -4.47 -2.76
N ILE A 82 12.41 -3.45 -3.54
CA ILE A 82 13.33 -2.42 -4.06
C ILE A 82 13.78 -1.46 -2.95
N TYR A 83 12.92 -1.19 -1.96
CA TYR A 83 13.18 -0.28 -0.83
C TYR A 83 13.18 -1.04 0.52
N PRO A 84 14.20 -1.88 0.79
CA PRO A 84 14.24 -2.74 1.96
C PRO A 84 14.21 -1.97 3.29
N GLU A 85 14.66 -0.72 3.34
CA GLU A 85 14.61 0.13 4.53
C GLU A 85 13.17 0.44 4.96
N ILE A 86 12.25 0.60 4.01
CA ILE A 86 10.83 0.81 4.28
C ILE A 86 10.17 -0.50 4.67
N ARG A 87 10.50 -1.60 3.97
CA ARG A 87 10.05 -2.96 4.33
C ARG A 87 10.43 -3.30 5.77
N ASP A 88 11.69 -3.08 6.14
CA ASP A 88 12.20 -3.43 7.47
C ASP A 88 11.57 -2.53 8.55
N LEU A 89 11.26 -1.27 8.22
CA LEU A 89 10.47 -0.39 9.08
C LEU A 89 9.06 -0.95 9.33
N ILE A 90 8.37 -1.39 8.28
CA ILE A 90 7.03 -2.02 8.37
C ILE A 90 7.11 -3.27 9.24
N LEU A 91 8.03 -4.20 8.92
CA LEU A 91 8.21 -5.43 9.67
C LEU A 91 8.48 -5.14 11.14
N LYS A 92 9.36 -4.18 11.46
CA LYS A 92 9.63 -3.79 12.85
C LYS A 92 8.41 -3.18 13.54
N ALA A 93 7.68 -2.31 12.86
CA ALA A 93 6.49 -1.66 13.41
C ALA A 93 5.36 -2.66 13.70
N THR A 94 5.28 -3.75 12.93
CA THR A 94 4.21 -4.76 13.04
C THR A 94 4.63 -6.02 13.80
N SER A 95 5.93 -6.26 13.99
CA SER A 95 6.46 -7.36 14.81
C SER A 95 6.22 -7.16 16.31
N ILE A 96 5.84 -5.95 16.72
CA ILE A 96 5.51 -5.63 18.11
C ILE A 96 4.00 -5.72 18.29
N SER A 97 3.46 -6.93 18.27
CA SER A 97 2.12 -7.20 18.80
C SER A 97 2.21 -7.55 20.29
N SER A 98 2.22 -6.48 21.12
CA SER A 98 2.01 -6.32 22.59
C SER A 98 2.82 -7.16 23.62
N PRO A 99 3.07 -6.65 24.85
CA PRO A 99 3.20 -7.52 26.02
C PRO A 99 1.92 -8.28 26.35
#